data_AF-A0A1Y0FRL1-F1
#
_entry.id   AF-A0A1Y0FRL1-F1
#
_cell.length_a   1.000
_cell.length_b   1.000
_cell.length_c   1.000
_cell.angle_alpha   90.00
_cell.angle_beta   90.00
_cell.angle_gamma   90.00
#
_symmetry.space_group_name_H-M   'P 1'
#
loop_
_entity.id
_entity.type
_entity.pdbx_description
1 polymer ?
#
loop_
_entity_poly.entity_id
_entity_poly.type
_entity_poly.pdbx_seq_one_letter_code
_entity_poly.pdbx_strand_id
1 'polypeptide(L)'
;MLTTGNRHYTFDDDVDFIHNYYERLVLQEISATSERVQAGDREFLADVACVALNRLPPRYIRHDVDMTFFMSPQEMQEIEHKIKIAVQSAIAYVQASERGEEPSASKPDTASEKKSPRKSTGNKKPGAKKSTARKPKS
;
A
#
# COMPACT_ATOMS: atom_id res chain seq x y z
N MET A 1 -44.98 -21.92 -19.68
CA MET A 1 -43.87 -20.99 -20.02
C MET A 1 -43.92 -19.84 -19.04
N LEU A 2 -43.01 -19.79 -18.07
CA LEU A 2 -42.84 -18.65 -17.17
C LEU A 2 -41.45 -18.08 -17.44
N THR A 3 -41.38 -16.98 -18.20
CA THR A 3 -40.15 -16.18 -18.33
C THR A 3 -40.07 -15.28 -17.09
N THR A 4 -39.48 -15.78 -16.02
CA THR A 4 -39.06 -14.93 -14.92
C THR A 4 -37.81 -14.19 -15.36
N GLY A 5 -37.99 -12.88 -15.63
CA GLY A 5 -36.91 -11.95 -15.93
C GLY A 5 -35.82 -12.05 -14.87
N ASN A 6 -34.68 -12.60 -15.29
CA ASN A 6 -33.47 -12.52 -14.50
C ASN A 6 -33.06 -11.06 -14.56
N ARG A 7 -33.32 -10.33 -13.47
CA ARG A 7 -32.91 -8.94 -13.31
C ARG A 7 -31.41 -8.90 -13.57
N HIS A 8 -31.03 -8.40 -14.74
CA HIS A 8 -29.69 -7.92 -14.99
C HIS A 8 -29.52 -6.79 -13.99
N TYR A 9 -28.85 -7.06 -12.87
CA TYR A 9 -28.35 -6.00 -12.02
C TYR A 9 -27.29 -5.32 -12.87
N THR A 10 -27.66 -4.24 -13.57
CA THR A 10 -26.68 -3.31 -14.11
C THR A 10 -26.03 -2.69 -12.88
N PHE A 11 -24.93 -3.31 -12.46
CA PHE A 11 -23.97 -2.72 -11.53
C PHE A 11 -23.21 -1.54 -12.19
N ASP A 12 -23.59 -1.21 -13.43
CA ASP A 12 -22.81 -0.42 -14.38
C ASP A 12 -22.90 1.11 -14.23
N ASP A 13 -23.80 1.69 -13.42
CA ASP A 13 -23.97 3.16 -13.45
C ASP A 13 -23.73 3.93 -12.13
N ASP A 14 -23.67 3.31 -10.94
CA ASP A 14 -23.59 4.09 -9.68
C ASP A 14 -22.80 3.43 -8.52
N VAL A 15 -21.94 2.45 -8.80
CA VAL A 15 -20.85 2.10 -7.89
C VAL A 15 -19.60 2.68 -8.52
N ASP A 16 -19.26 3.93 -8.18
CA ASP A 16 -17.92 4.43 -8.52
C ASP A 16 -16.91 3.38 -8.08
N PHE A 17 -16.27 2.76 -9.07
CA PHE A 17 -15.60 1.47 -8.92
C PHE A 17 -14.53 1.57 -7.84
N ILE A 18 -14.79 0.96 -6.67
CA ILE A 18 -13.79 0.90 -5.60
C ILE A 18 -12.64 0.03 -6.10
N HIS A 19 -11.47 0.62 -6.25
CA HIS A 19 -10.27 -0.04 -6.78
C HIS A 19 -9.07 0.26 -5.88
N ASN A 20 -8.03 -0.57 -5.97
CA ASN A 20 -6.79 -0.30 -5.25
C ASN A 20 -6.01 0.80 -5.98
N TYR A 21 -5.63 1.85 -5.25
CA TYR A 21 -4.88 3.00 -5.76
C TYR A 21 -3.61 2.60 -6.53
N TYR A 22 -2.98 1.48 -6.14
CA TYR A 22 -1.75 1.01 -6.77
C TYR A 22 -1.96 0.34 -8.13
N GLU A 23 -3.19 -0.04 -8.51
CA GLU A 23 -3.46 -0.81 -9.74
C GLU A 23 -2.91 -0.14 -11.00
N ARG A 24 -3.33 1.11 -11.26
CA ARG A 24 -2.90 1.84 -12.45
C ARG A 24 -1.39 2.10 -12.46
N LEU A 25 -0.83 2.45 -11.31
CA LEU A 25 0.60 2.76 -11.18
C LEU A 25 1.47 1.52 -11.39
N VAL A 26 1.05 0.36 -10.86
CA VAL A 26 1.73 -0.91 -11.06
C VAL A 26 1.71 -1.31 -12.54
N LEU A 27 0.54 -1.23 -13.19
CA LEU A 27 0.43 -1.54 -14.62
C LEU A 27 1.34 -0.66 -15.47
N GLN A 28 1.36 0.66 -15.19
CA GLN A 28 2.23 1.60 -15.89
C GLN A 28 3.72 1.26 -15.70
N GLU A 29 4.15 0.96 -14.47
CA GLU A 29 5.54 0.61 -14.19
C GLU A 29 5.96 -0.71 -14.85
N ILE A 30 5.07 -1.72 -14.87
CA ILE A 30 5.32 -2.99 -15.58
C ILE A 30 5.47 -2.75 -17.08
N SER A 31 4.56 -1.98 -17.69
CA SER A 31 4.63 -1.64 -19.11
C SER A 31 5.89 -0.83 -19.45
N ALA A 32 6.37 0.02 -18.54
CA ALA A 32 7.61 0.76 -18.73
C ALA A 32 8.87 -0.11 -18.60
N THR A 33 8.84 -1.14 -17.75
CA THR A 33 10.01 -1.95 -17.40
C THR A 33 10.16 -3.21 -18.26
N SER A 34 9.06 -3.81 -18.72
CA SER A 34 9.07 -5.13 -19.38
C SER A 34 8.79 -5.04 -20.89
N GLU A 35 9.81 -5.35 -21.71
CA GLU A 35 9.67 -5.48 -23.16
C GLU A 35 8.67 -6.59 -23.56
N ARG A 36 8.57 -7.67 -22.77
CA ARG A 36 7.63 -8.78 -23.00
C ARG A 36 6.17 -8.31 -22.92
N VAL A 37 5.87 -7.45 -21.94
CA VAL A 37 4.55 -6.82 -21.82
C VAL A 37 4.30 -5.84 -22.96
N GLN A 38 5.32 -5.06 -23.37
CA GLN A 38 5.20 -4.16 -24.53
C GLN A 38 4.97 -4.94 -25.84
N ALA A 39 5.51 -6.15 -25.95
CA ALA A 39 5.27 -7.07 -27.06
C ALA A 39 3.86 -7.71 -27.03
N GLY A 40 3.05 -7.45 -25.99
CA GLY A 40 1.65 -7.85 -25.90
C GLY A 40 1.36 -9.09 -25.07
N ASP A 41 2.30 -9.57 -24.26
CA ASP A 41 2.06 -10.71 -23.36
C ASP A 41 1.17 -10.28 -22.17
N ARG A 42 -0.13 -10.60 -22.26
CA ARG A 42 -1.15 -10.18 -21.30
C ARG A 42 -1.19 -11.08 -20.08
N GLU A 43 -0.89 -12.36 -20.25
CA GLU A 43 -0.80 -13.36 -19.19
C GLU A 43 0.36 -13.02 -18.26
N PHE A 44 1.55 -12.74 -18.81
CA PHE A 44 2.70 -12.31 -18.03
C PHE A 44 2.44 -10.98 -17.30
N LEU A 45 1.77 -10.03 -17.94
CA LEU A 45 1.35 -8.79 -17.29
C LEU A 45 0.43 -9.06 -16.08
N ALA A 46 -0.58 -9.93 -16.25
CA ALA A 46 -1.52 -10.26 -15.19
C ALA A 46 -0.84 -10.93 -13.99
N ASP A 47 0.06 -11.89 -14.24
CA ASP A 47 0.81 -12.61 -13.21
C ASP A 47 1.71 -11.66 -12.41
N VAL A 48 2.50 -10.83 -13.12
CA VAL A 48 3.38 -9.84 -12.49
C VAL A 48 2.57 -8.80 -11.70
N ALA A 49 1.46 -8.30 -12.25
CA ALA A 49 0.61 -7.33 -11.57
C ALA A 49 0.00 -7.92 -10.29
N CYS A 50 -0.51 -9.15 -10.34
CA CYS A 50 -1.05 -9.84 -9.17
C CYS A 50 -0.01 -9.98 -8.05
N VAL A 51 1.20 -10.43 -8.40
CA VAL A 51 2.30 -10.59 -7.42
C VAL A 51 2.76 -9.24 -6.87
N ALA A 52 2.87 -8.21 -7.71
CA ALA A 52 3.29 -6.88 -7.28
C ALA A 52 2.25 -6.23 -6.34
N LEU A 53 0.97 -6.28 -6.67
CA LEU A 53 -0.11 -5.71 -5.86
C LEU A 53 -0.21 -6.36 -4.48
N ASN A 54 -0.01 -7.68 -4.40
CA ASN A 54 -0.02 -8.42 -3.14
C ASN A 54 1.16 -8.09 -2.21
N ARG A 55 2.20 -7.41 -2.72
CA ARG A 55 3.36 -6.98 -1.94
C ARG A 55 3.23 -5.54 -1.43
N LEU A 56 2.27 -4.79 -1.95
CA LEU A 56 1.98 -3.44 -1.51
C LEU A 56 0.86 -3.47 -0.46
N PRO A 57 0.86 -2.53 0.51
CA PRO A 57 -0.27 -2.42 1.43
C PRO A 57 -1.56 -2.14 0.63
N PRO A 58 -2.67 -2.86 0.85
CA PRO A 58 -3.90 -2.60 0.10
C PRO A 58 -4.46 -1.22 0.43
N ARG A 59 -4.85 -0.44 -0.59
CA ARG A 59 -5.42 0.89 -0.41
C ARG A 59 -6.57 1.13 -1.39
N TYR A 60 -7.80 0.92 -0.94
CA TYR A 60 -8.99 1.06 -1.77
C TYR A 60 -9.55 2.48 -1.76
N ILE A 61 -9.88 2.98 -2.94
CA ILE A 61 -10.34 4.34 -3.18
C ILE A 61 -11.48 4.33 -4.20
N ARG A 62 -12.27 5.41 -4.19
CA ARG A 62 -13.34 5.64 -5.16
C ARG A 62 -12.79 6.37 -6.39
N HIS A 63 -11.98 7.42 -6.17
CA HIS A 63 -11.35 8.19 -7.25
C HIS A 63 -9.88 8.53 -6.94
N ASP A 64 -9.02 8.45 -7.95
CA ASP A 64 -7.60 8.85 -7.85
C ASP A 64 -7.41 10.33 -7.47
N VAL A 65 -8.34 11.20 -7.89
CA VAL A 65 -8.28 12.63 -7.62
C VAL A 65 -8.40 12.95 -6.13
N ASP A 66 -9.14 12.14 -5.38
CA ASP A 66 -9.24 12.28 -3.92
C ASP A 66 -7.86 12.08 -3.30
N MET A 67 -7.15 11.05 -3.75
CA MET A 67 -5.84 10.70 -3.21
C MET A 67 -4.75 11.72 -3.55
N THR A 68 -4.65 12.12 -4.82
CA THR A 68 -3.60 13.05 -5.26
C THR A 68 -3.67 14.41 -4.57
N PHE A 69 -4.86 14.87 -4.17
CA PHE A 69 -5.04 16.14 -3.45
C PHE A 69 -4.54 16.08 -1.99
N PHE A 70 -4.61 14.91 -1.33
CA PHE A 70 -4.21 14.76 0.07
C PHE A 70 -2.77 14.29 0.26
N MET A 71 -2.07 13.87 -0.80
CA MET A 71 -0.69 13.39 -0.71
C MET A 71 0.32 14.51 -0.93
N SER A 72 1.32 14.57 -0.06
CA SER A 72 2.47 15.44 -0.28
C SER A 72 3.37 14.92 -1.42
N PRO A 73 4.15 15.80 -2.09
CA PRO A 73 5.08 15.37 -3.13
C PRO A 73 6.08 14.30 -2.66
N GLN A 74 6.47 14.36 -1.39
CA GLN A 74 7.37 13.37 -0.79
C GLN A 74 6.70 11.99 -0.69
N GLU A 75 5.45 11.92 -0.24
CA GLU A 75 4.70 10.66 -0.17
C GLU A 75 4.50 10.04 -1.56
N MET A 76 4.27 10.87 -2.59
CA MET A 76 4.18 10.38 -3.97
C MET A 76 5.49 9.72 -4.42
N GLN A 77 6.64 10.35 -4.15
CA GLN A 77 7.95 9.77 -4.46
C GLN A 77 8.20 8.46 -3.69
N GLU A 78 7.84 8.41 -2.41
CA GLU A 78 7.96 7.18 -1.61
C GLU A 78 7.08 6.05 -2.15
N ILE A 79 5.88 6.36 -2.64
CA ILE A 79 4.98 5.41 -3.29
C ILE A 79 5.59 4.90 -4.59
N GLU A 80 6.04 5.79 -5.48
CA GLU A 80 6.68 5.40 -6.74
C GLU A 80 7.88 4.48 -6.50
N HIS A 81 8.71 4.78 -5.49
CA HIS A 81 9.85 3.94 -5.14
C HIS A 81 9.43 2.54 -4.67
N LYS A 82 8.39 2.45 -3.82
CA LYS A 82 7.84 1.17 -3.36
C LYS A 82 7.27 0.34 -4.52
N ILE A 83 6.59 0.99 -5.46
CA ILE A 83 6.03 0.33 -6.66
C ILE A 83 7.16 -0.24 -7.52
N LYS A 84 8.20 0.56 -7.79
CA LYS A 84 9.39 0.11 -8.56
C LYS A 84 10.01 -1.15 -7.97
N ILE A 85 10.25 -1.16 -6.66
CA ILE A 85 10.81 -2.33 -5.96
C ILE A 85 9.87 -3.54 -6.06
N ALA A 86 8.57 -3.33 -5.81
CA ALA A 86 7.57 -4.40 -5.86
C ALA A 86 7.47 -5.04 -7.26
N VAL A 87 7.45 -4.21 -8.31
CA VAL A 87 7.37 -4.65 -9.72
C VAL A 87 8.64 -5.38 -10.14
N GLN A 88 9.82 -4.85 -9.86
CA GLN A 88 11.09 -5.51 -10.19
C GLN A 88 11.19 -6.90 -9.54
N SER A 89 10.86 -6.97 -8.25
CA SER A 89 10.85 -8.24 -7.54
C SER A 89 9.76 -9.20 -8.06
N ALA A 90 8.62 -8.67 -8.53
CA ALA A 90 7.54 -9.50 -9.06
C ALA A 90 7.91 -10.10 -10.43
N ILE A 91 8.54 -9.30 -11.31
CA ILE A 91 9.08 -9.76 -12.60
C ILE A 91 10.08 -10.90 -12.37
N ALA A 92 11.03 -10.71 -11.45
CA ALA A 92 12.02 -11.74 -11.14
C ALA A 92 11.37 -13.03 -10.60
N TYR A 93 10.35 -12.89 -9.76
CA TYR A 93 9.59 -14.02 -9.20
C TYR A 93 8.85 -14.81 -10.29
N VAL A 94 8.08 -14.13 -11.15
CA VAL A 94 7.30 -14.80 -12.22
C VAL A 94 8.24 -15.49 -13.21
N GLN A 95 9.32 -14.82 -13.61
CA GLN A 95 10.31 -15.43 -14.51
C GLN A 95 11.01 -16.66 -13.90
N ALA A 96 11.32 -16.63 -12.59
CA ALA A 96 11.89 -17.80 -11.89
C ALA A 96 10.88 -18.95 -11.80
N SER A 97 9.62 -18.62 -11.50
CA SER A 97 8.53 -19.59 -11.44
C SER A 97 8.31 -20.29 -12.80
N GLU A 98 8.39 -19.56 -13.92
CA GLU A 98 8.29 -20.13 -15.27
C GLU A 98 9.46 -21.10 -15.59
N ARG A 99 10.63 -20.91 -14.98
CA ARG A 99 11.79 -21.81 -15.12
C ARG A 99 11.73 -23.03 -14.21
N GLY A 100 10.75 -23.13 -13.32
CA GLY A 100 10.66 -24.20 -12.33
C GLY A 100 11.67 -24.07 -11.17
N GLU A 101 12.23 -22.88 -10.97
CA GLU A 101 13.02 -22.57 -9.78
C GLU A 101 12.05 -22.20 -8.65
N GLU A 102 12.07 -22.92 -7.53
CA GLU A 102 11.30 -22.54 -6.33
C GLU A 102 11.75 -21.14 -5.89
N PRO A 103 10.92 -20.11 -6.06
CA PRO A 103 11.32 -18.76 -5.70
C PRO A 103 11.28 -18.69 -4.18
N SER A 104 12.47 -18.77 -3.56
CA SER A 104 12.62 -18.54 -2.12
C SER A 104 11.89 -17.25 -1.77
N ALA A 105 10.78 -17.37 -1.03
CA ALA A 105 9.94 -16.25 -0.65
C ALA A 105 10.73 -15.31 0.26
N SER A 106 11.50 -14.40 -0.31
CA SER A 106 12.00 -13.23 0.40
C SER A 106 10.78 -12.37 0.68
N LYS A 107 10.22 -12.59 1.87
CA LYS A 107 9.26 -11.66 2.48
C LYS A 107 9.83 -10.25 2.29
N PRO A 108 9.07 -9.30 1.73
CA PRO A 108 9.55 -7.93 1.70
C PRO A 108 9.74 -7.51 3.15
N ASP A 109 10.95 -7.11 3.51
CA ASP A 109 11.25 -6.53 4.80
C ASP A 109 10.22 -5.42 5.06
N THR A 110 9.33 -5.67 6.02
CA THR A 110 8.41 -4.67 6.56
C THR A 110 9.22 -3.62 7.30
N ALA A 111 9.87 -2.73 6.55
CA ALA A 111 10.56 -1.55 7.04
C ALA A 111 9.78 -0.29 6.62
N SER A 112 8.58 -0.13 7.17
CA SER A 112 7.88 1.16 7.23
C SER A 112 6.78 1.12 8.29
N GLU A 113 7.16 0.84 9.54
CA GLU A 113 6.42 1.29 10.71
C GLU A 113 7.16 2.52 11.26
N LYS A 114 7.02 3.68 10.60
CA LYS A 114 7.39 4.97 11.24
C LYS A 114 6.32 5.27 12.28
N LYS A 115 6.57 4.81 13.51
CA LYS A 115 5.77 5.16 14.69
C LYS A 115 5.83 6.66 14.96
N SER A 116 4.71 7.36 14.78
CA SER A 116 4.32 8.55 15.55
C SER A 116 2.80 8.77 15.37
N PRO A 117 2.06 9.37 16.32
CA PRO A 117 2.48 9.97 17.60
C PRO A 117 1.58 9.56 18.80
N ARG A 118 1.99 9.85 20.04
CA ARG A 118 1.04 10.27 21.10
C ARG A 118 1.75 10.98 22.26
N LYS A 119 1.60 12.31 22.24
CA LYS A 119 1.83 13.23 23.36
C LYS A 119 0.84 12.88 24.46
N SER A 120 1.28 12.24 25.55
CA SER A 120 0.45 12.06 26.75
C SER A 120 0.74 13.17 27.75
N THR A 121 -0.06 14.22 27.67
CA THR A 121 -0.38 15.09 28.80
C THR A 121 -1.02 14.23 29.90
N GLY A 122 -0.45 14.23 31.11
CA GLY A 122 -0.92 13.41 32.22
C GLY A 122 -0.47 13.95 33.57
N ASN A 123 -1.25 14.90 34.07
CA ASN A 123 -1.23 15.52 35.38
C ASN A 123 -1.10 14.52 36.55
N LYS A 124 -0.22 14.78 37.54
CA LYS A 124 -0.32 14.17 38.89
C LYS A 124 0.22 15.11 39.98
N LYS A 125 -0.70 15.63 40.78
CA LYS A 125 -0.52 16.23 42.13
C LYS A 125 -1.55 15.53 43.05
N PRO A 126 -1.53 15.66 44.39
CA PRO A 126 -0.44 15.88 45.37
C PRO A 126 -0.53 14.92 46.58
N GLY A 127 0.43 14.99 47.52
CA GLY A 127 0.30 14.46 48.91
C GLY A 127 1.67 14.26 49.59
N ALA A 128 2.16 15.20 50.42
CA ALA A 128 2.05 15.23 51.90
C ALA A 128 2.93 14.14 52.58
N LYS A 129 3.88 14.38 53.51
CA LYS A 129 4.15 15.47 54.48
C LYS A 129 5.58 15.31 55.11
N LYS A 130 6.14 16.45 55.56
CA LYS A 130 7.08 16.71 56.71
C LYS A 130 8.47 16.03 56.70
N SER A 131 9.58 16.66 57.09
CA SER A 131 9.82 17.56 58.24
C SER A 131 11.19 18.30 58.16
N THR A 132 11.23 19.60 58.55
CA THR A 132 12.22 20.33 59.40
C THR A 132 13.74 20.23 59.07
N ALA A 133 14.60 21.26 59.04
CA ALA A 133 14.67 22.54 59.76
C ALA A 133 15.77 23.49 59.19
N ARG A 134 15.57 24.79 59.40
CA ARG A 134 16.54 25.89 59.70
C ARG A 134 17.57 26.41 58.66
N LYS A 135 17.32 27.66 58.26
CA LYS A 135 18.15 28.75 57.65
C LYS A 135 19.27 29.26 58.62
N PRO A 136 20.10 30.27 58.28
CA PRO A 136 20.29 31.00 57.00
C PRO A 136 21.76 31.26 56.58
N LYS A 137 21.88 31.84 55.38
CA LYS A 137 23.05 32.44 54.72
C LYS A 137 23.79 33.49 55.56
N SER A 138 25.10 33.61 55.32
CA SER A 138 25.77 34.89 55.07
C SER A 138 26.80 34.72 53.96
#